data_AF-A4CWZ1-F1
#
_entry.id   AF-A4CWZ1-F1
#
_cell.length_a   1.000
_cell.length_b   1.000
_cell.length_c   1.000
_cell.angle_alpha   90.00
_cell.angle_beta   90.00
_cell.angle_gamma   90.00
#
_symmetry.space_group_name_H-M   'P 1'
#
loop_
_entity.id
_entity.type
_entity.pdbx_description
1 polymer ?
#
loop_
_entity_poly.entity_id
_entity_poly.type
_entity_poly.pdbx_seq_one_letter_code
_entity_poly.pdbx_strand_id
1 'polypeptide(L)'
;MDIPCDAVHVAIYAQPFSGTDQLHGWLQRAASAAAATAVFMGHVRPETMDGAPLEALELSHYPGLCERLLVSLAQQQLRDHGAQSALVLHRVGRLSPGELIVLVAVSGDRRGPVQRCCSDLLESLKHKAPFWKREWSGGVGTWLAANTPL
;
A
#
# COMPACT_ATOMS: atom_id res chain seq x y z
N MET A 1 0.84 -22.31 7.50
CA MET A 1 1.26 -22.57 6.10
C MET A 1 2.49 -21.71 5.87
N ASP A 2 3.60 -22.31 5.43
CA ASP A 2 4.79 -21.53 5.12
C ASP A 2 4.53 -20.70 3.86
N ILE A 3 4.72 -19.39 3.95
CA ILE A 3 4.55 -18.47 2.83
C ILE A 3 5.86 -18.46 2.04
N PRO A 4 5.85 -18.85 0.75
CA PRO A 4 7.04 -18.80 -0.10
C PRO A 4 7.67 -17.39 -0.10
N CYS A 5 8.99 -17.32 -0.24
CA CYS A 5 9.71 -16.04 -0.22
C CYS A 5 9.26 -15.09 -1.35
N ASP A 6 8.85 -15.64 -2.50
CA ASP A 6 8.36 -14.95 -3.69
C ASP A 6 6.86 -14.63 -3.67
N ALA A 7 6.12 -15.09 -2.65
CA ALA A 7 4.70 -14.82 -2.51
C ALA A 7 4.37 -13.36 -2.21
N VAL A 8 5.35 -12.55 -1.80
CA VAL A 8 5.16 -11.14 -1.47
C VAL A 8 6.05 -10.28 -2.35
N HIS A 9 5.44 -9.39 -3.12
CA HIS A 9 6.14 -8.35 -3.86
C HIS A 9 5.89 -6.99 -3.23
N VAL A 10 6.97 -6.30 -2.86
CA VAL A 10 6.94 -4.92 -2.33
C VAL A 10 7.79 -4.03 -3.22
N ALA A 11 7.27 -2.86 -3.59
CA ALA A 11 8.06 -1.82 -4.24
C ALA A 11 7.62 -0.43 -3.77
N ILE A 12 8.61 0.44 -3.52
CA ILE A 12 8.40 1.84 -3.17
C ILE A 12 8.96 2.70 -4.31
N TYR A 13 8.11 3.55 -4.89
CA TYR A 13 8.42 4.36 -6.06
C TYR A 13 8.56 5.83 -5.69
N ALA A 14 9.66 6.47 -6.12
CA ALA A 14 9.80 7.92 -6.06
C ALA A 14 9.02 8.64 -7.18
N GLN A 15 8.83 7.98 -8.32
CA GLN A 15 8.18 8.52 -9.51
C GLN A 15 6.82 7.84 -9.76
N PRO A 16 5.91 8.46 -10.53
CA PRO A 16 4.64 7.85 -10.88
C PRO A 16 4.81 6.47 -11.51
N PHE A 17 3.93 5.56 -11.11
CA PHE A 17 3.85 4.21 -11.65
C PHE A 17 2.42 3.93 -12.11
N SER A 18 2.29 3.10 -13.14
CA SER A 18 0.99 2.59 -13.58
C SER A 18 0.55 1.44 -12.68
N GLY A 19 -0.37 1.71 -11.75
CA GLY A 19 -0.87 0.68 -10.83
C GLY A 19 -1.53 -0.51 -11.54
N THR A 20 -2.23 -0.26 -12.65
CA THR A 20 -2.88 -1.30 -13.46
C THR A 20 -1.87 -2.18 -14.18
N ASP A 21 -0.80 -1.61 -14.73
CA ASP A 21 0.22 -2.41 -15.45
C ASP A 21 1.02 -3.27 -14.47
N GLN A 22 1.36 -2.71 -13.30
CA GLN A 22 2.03 -3.46 -12.24
C GLN A 22 1.15 -4.59 -11.70
N LEU A 23 -0.15 -4.33 -11.49
CA LEU A 23 -1.12 -5.34 -11.10
C LEU A 23 -1.25 -6.43 -12.18
N HIS A 24 -1.37 -6.04 -13.45
CA HIS A 24 -1.47 -6.99 -14.55
C HIS A 24 -0.25 -7.91 -14.62
N GLY A 25 0.95 -7.33 -14.57
CA GLY A 25 2.20 -8.10 -14.57
C GLY A 25 2.32 -9.03 -13.37
N TRP A 26 1.89 -8.58 -12.18
CA TRP A 26 1.85 -9.43 -11.00
C TRP A 26 0.83 -10.57 -11.13
N LEU A 27 -0.37 -10.30 -11.64
CA LEU A 27 -1.40 -11.32 -11.89
C LEU A 27 -0.92 -12.37 -12.88
N GLN A 28 -0.19 -12.02 -13.94
CA GLN A 28 0.37 -13.01 -14.87
C GLN A 28 1.33 -14.00 -14.19
N ARG A 29 1.97 -13.61 -13.07
CA ARG A 29 2.87 -14.49 -12.29
C ARG A 29 2.13 -15.22 -11.17
N ALA A 30 1.22 -14.53 -10.47
CA ALA A 30 0.53 -15.04 -9.29
C ALA A 30 -0.74 -15.84 -9.61
N ALA A 31 -1.40 -15.58 -10.75
CA ALA A 31 -2.70 -16.16 -11.08
C ALA A 31 -2.63 -17.59 -11.63
N SER A 32 -1.45 -18.18 -11.83
CA SER A 32 -1.38 -19.57 -12.27
C SER A 32 -1.92 -20.57 -11.23
N ALA A 33 -2.16 -20.14 -9.99
CA ALA A 33 -2.64 -20.99 -8.90
C ALA A 33 -3.84 -20.45 -8.08
N ALA A 34 -4.22 -19.17 -8.20
CA ALA A 34 -5.22 -18.53 -7.34
C ALA A 34 -6.58 -18.31 -8.04
N ALA A 35 -7.69 -18.53 -7.32
CA ALA A 35 -9.06 -18.37 -7.86
C ALA A 35 -9.73 -17.02 -7.54
N ALA A 36 -9.15 -16.20 -6.66
CA ALA A 36 -9.68 -14.90 -6.26
C ALA A 36 -8.56 -13.88 -6.06
N THR A 37 -8.87 -12.61 -6.32
CA THR A 37 -8.00 -11.46 -6.02
C THR A 37 -8.84 -10.32 -5.46
N ALA A 38 -8.35 -9.66 -4.41
CA ALA A 38 -8.85 -8.38 -3.91
C ALA A 38 -7.78 -7.32 -4.14
N VAL A 39 -8.20 -6.12 -4.54
CA VAL A 39 -7.31 -4.99 -4.83
C VAL A 39 -7.85 -3.73 -4.16
N PHE A 40 -6.96 -2.99 -3.52
CA PHE A 40 -7.18 -1.65 -3.04
C PHE A 40 -6.20 -0.69 -3.74
N MET A 41 -6.71 0.44 -4.22
CA MET A 41 -5.91 1.54 -4.78
C MET A 41 -6.27 2.84 -4.05
N GLY A 42 -5.33 3.36 -3.27
CA GLY A 42 -5.49 4.61 -2.54
C GLY A 42 -4.92 5.79 -3.32
N HIS A 43 -5.66 6.89 -3.35
CA HIS A 43 -5.26 8.13 -4.01
C HIS A 43 -5.16 9.27 -3.00
N VAL A 44 -4.34 10.28 -3.30
CA VAL A 44 -4.20 11.48 -2.48
C VAL A 44 -5.49 12.30 -2.55
N ARG A 45 -6.03 12.69 -1.39
CA ARG A 45 -7.24 13.52 -1.30
C ARG A 45 -6.93 14.99 -1.66
N PRO A 46 -7.92 15.79 -2.09
CA PRO A 46 -7.73 17.20 -2.43
C PRO A 46 -7.66 18.13 -1.22
N GLU A 47 -7.82 17.62 -0.01
CA GLU A 47 -7.89 18.39 1.23
C GLU A 47 -6.92 17.82 2.25
N THR A 48 -6.33 18.72 3.04
CA THR A 48 -5.55 18.42 4.25
C THR A 48 -6.42 17.79 5.33
N MET A 49 -5.81 17.24 6.38
CA MET A 49 -6.53 16.70 7.53
C MET A 49 -7.45 17.73 8.21
N ASP A 50 -7.10 19.01 8.16
CA ASP A 50 -7.88 20.11 8.76
C ASP A 50 -8.87 20.75 7.76
N GLY A 51 -9.03 20.17 6.57
CA GLY A 51 -10.03 20.58 5.57
C GLY A 51 -9.61 21.73 4.64
N ALA A 52 -8.38 22.25 4.74
CA ALA A 52 -7.85 23.21 3.78
C ALA A 52 -7.48 22.53 2.44
N PRO A 53 -7.51 23.25 1.30
CA PRO A 53 -7.07 22.69 0.01
C PRO A 53 -5.61 22.19 0.07
N LEU A 54 -5.39 20.95 -0.37
CA LEU A 54 -4.07 20.33 -0.41
C LEU A 54 -3.35 20.68 -1.72
N GLU A 55 -2.14 21.22 -1.63
CA GLU A 55 -1.24 21.42 -2.76
C GLU A 55 -0.44 20.15 -3.05
N ALA A 56 0.08 19.51 -2.01
CA ALA A 56 0.80 18.24 -2.11
C ALA A 56 0.81 17.48 -0.78
N LEU A 57 0.78 16.15 -0.87
CA LEU A 57 1.17 15.26 0.22
C LEU A 57 2.62 14.81 -0.02
N GLU A 58 3.49 15.04 0.95
CA GLU A 58 4.88 14.60 0.90
C GLU A 58 5.11 13.42 1.84
N LEU A 59 5.69 12.35 1.31
CA LEU A 59 6.05 11.16 2.07
C LEU A 59 7.55 10.91 2.05
N SER A 60 8.09 10.71 3.24
CA SER A 60 9.46 10.22 3.45
C SER A 60 9.44 8.83 4.10
N HIS A 61 10.51 8.06 3.88
CA HIS A 61 10.70 6.74 4.46
C HIS A 61 12.20 6.48 4.69
N TYR A 62 12.53 5.44 5.46
CA TYR A 62 13.90 4.93 5.54
C TYR A 62 14.08 3.79 4.52
N PRO A 63 14.86 3.99 3.44
CA PRO A 63 15.04 2.98 2.41
C PRO A 63 15.62 1.67 2.95
N GLY A 64 15.12 0.55 2.45
CA GLY A 64 15.48 -0.79 2.88
C GLY A 64 14.77 -1.26 4.16
N LEU A 65 14.67 -0.43 5.20
CA LEU A 65 13.94 -0.81 6.43
C LEU A 65 12.44 -0.88 6.18
N CYS A 66 11.89 0.11 5.48
CA CYS A 66 10.47 0.17 5.20
C CYS A 66 10.03 -1.09 4.43
N GLU A 67 10.70 -1.41 3.33
CA GLU A 67 10.42 -2.55 2.47
C GLU A 67 10.47 -3.87 3.23
N ARG A 68 11.49 -4.08 4.08
CA ARG A 68 11.57 -5.29 4.92
C ARG A 68 10.39 -5.41 5.90
N LEU A 69 9.96 -4.30 6.49
CA LEU A 69 8.80 -4.29 7.37
C LEU A 69 7.51 -4.56 6.61
N LEU A 70 7.32 -3.96 5.43
CA LEU A 70 6.15 -4.22 4.59
C LEU A 70 6.09 -5.69 4.14
N VAL A 71 7.23 -6.28 3.77
CA VAL A 71 7.33 -7.71 3.45
C VAL A 71 6.91 -8.55 4.65
N SER A 72 7.47 -8.27 5.83
CA SER A 72 7.13 -9.02 7.06
C SER A 72 5.65 -8.90 7.42
N LEU A 73 5.06 -7.71 7.29
CA LEU A 73 3.64 -7.49 7.56
C LEU A 73 2.76 -8.25 6.57
N ALA A 74 3.06 -8.17 5.27
CA ALA A 74 2.31 -8.89 4.24
C ALA A 74 2.40 -10.41 4.44
N GLN A 75 3.59 -10.95 4.71
CA GLN A 75 3.75 -12.38 5.00
C GLN A 75 2.94 -12.82 6.23
N GLN A 76 2.91 -12.00 7.28
CA GLN A 76 2.09 -12.27 8.47
C GLN A 76 0.60 -12.30 8.12
N GLN A 77 0.10 -11.30 7.39
CA GLN A 77 -1.30 -11.24 6.99
C GLN A 77 -1.70 -12.40 6.06
N LEU A 78 -0.84 -12.81 5.14
CA LEU A 78 -1.09 -13.99 4.31
C LEU A 78 -1.26 -15.26 5.16
N ARG A 79 -0.41 -15.45 6.17
CA ARG A 79 -0.52 -16.59 7.11
C ARG A 79 -1.82 -16.55 7.91
N ASP A 80 -2.13 -15.40 8.51
CA ASP A 80 -3.26 -15.26 9.43
C ASP A 80 -4.61 -15.46 8.73
N HIS A 81 -4.70 -15.08 7.45
CA HIS A 81 -5.93 -15.23 6.68
C HIS A 81 -5.98 -16.48 5.80
N GLY A 82 -4.85 -17.17 5.58
CA GLY A 82 -4.76 -18.29 4.63
C GLY A 82 -4.89 -17.82 3.17
N ALA A 83 -4.27 -16.68 2.85
CA ALA A 83 -4.12 -16.18 1.48
C ALA A 83 -2.74 -16.58 0.91
N GLN A 84 -2.58 -16.51 -0.40
CA GLN A 84 -1.43 -17.10 -1.09
C GLN A 84 -0.34 -16.09 -1.42
N SER A 85 -0.70 -14.93 -1.96
CA SER A 85 0.30 -13.93 -2.38
C SER A 85 -0.21 -12.50 -2.24
N ALA A 86 0.72 -11.56 -2.10
CA ALA A 86 0.44 -10.14 -1.95
C ALA A 86 1.34 -9.27 -2.82
N LEU A 87 0.77 -8.16 -3.27
CA LEU A 87 1.43 -7.05 -3.95
C LEU A 87 1.24 -5.79 -3.11
N VAL A 88 2.32 -5.13 -2.72
CA VAL A 88 2.28 -3.84 -2.00
C VAL A 88 3.15 -2.84 -2.75
N LEU A 89 2.50 -1.86 -3.38
CA LEU A 89 3.18 -0.77 -4.07
C LEU A 89 2.89 0.54 -3.33
N HIS A 90 3.89 1.38 -3.13
CA HIS A 90 3.72 2.67 -2.47
C HIS A 90 4.49 3.78 -3.21
N ARG A 91 3.97 5.00 -3.21
CA ARG A 91 4.67 6.22 -3.64
C ARG A 91 5.29 6.96 -2.47
N VAL A 92 6.46 7.53 -2.68
CA VAL A 92 7.12 8.50 -1.78
C VAL A 92 7.53 9.74 -2.57
N GLY A 93 7.99 10.78 -1.87
CA GLY A 93 8.24 12.10 -2.44
C GLY A 93 7.01 13.00 -2.33
N ARG A 94 6.90 14.03 -3.17
CA ARG A 94 5.71 14.90 -3.24
C ARG A 94 4.70 14.33 -4.23
N LEU A 95 3.45 14.25 -3.80
CA LEU A 95 2.32 13.78 -4.59
C LEU A 95 1.23 14.86 -4.61
N SER A 96 0.68 15.13 -5.79
CA SER A 96 -0.47 15.99 -5.99
C SER A 96 -1.79 15.28 -5.66
N PRO A 97 -2.86 16.02 -5.33
CA PRO A 97 -4.21 15.48 -5.26
C PRO A 97 -4.57 14.60 -6.47
N GLY A 98 -5.20 13.46 -6.20
CA GLY A 98 -5.61 12.49 -7.21
C GLY A 98 -4.51 11.53 -7.66
N GLU A 99 -3.24 11.72 -7.29
CA GLU A 99 -2.20 10.73 -7.59
C GLU A 99 -2.38 9.43 -6.80
N LEU A 100 -2.10 8.29 -7.45
CA LEU A 100 -2.05 6.98 -6.81
C LEU A 100 -0.91 6.94 -5.80
N ILE A 101 -1.23 6.73 -4.52
CA ILE A 101 -0.24 6.68 -3.44
C ILE A 101 0.08 5.26 -3.00
N VAL A 102 -0.91 4.35 -3.01
CA VAL A 102 -0.72 2.98 -2.55
C VAL A 102 -1.58 2.02 -3.36
N LEU A 103 -1.03 0.84 -3.66
CA LEU A 103 -1.77 -0.29 -4.19
C LEU A 103 -1.48 -1.51 -3.32
N VAL A 104 -2.53 -2.15 -2.84
CA VAL A 104 -2.45 -3.45 -2.16
C VAL A 104 -3.29 -4.43 -2.95
N ALA A 105 -2.71 -5.55 -3.38
CA ALA A 105 -3.47 -6.67 -3.92
C ALA A 105 -3.14 -7.94 -3.16
N VAL A 106 -4.13 -8.79 -2.97
CA VAL A 106 -3.98 -10.12 -2.36
C VAL A 106 -4.68 -11.14 -3.23
N SER A 107 -4.07 -12.29 -3.45
CA SER A 107 -4.70 -13.42 -4.14
C SER A 107 -4.73 -14.69 -3.29
N GLY A 108 -5.68 -15.56 -3.60
CA GLY A 108 -5.91 -16.81 -2.89
C GLY A 108 -7.10 -17.58 -3.46
N ASP A 109 -7.37 -18.77 -2.91
CA ASP A 109 -8.42 -19.67 -3.45
C ASP A 109 -9.85 -19.20 -3.15
N ARG A 110 -10.03 -18.40 -2.10
CA ARG A 110 -11.36 -18.03 -1.59
C ARG A 110 -11.46 -16.52 -1.40
N ARG A 111 -12.51 -15.94 -1.98
CA ARG A 111 -12.81 -14.49 -1.91
C ARG A 111 -12.82 -13.94 -0.47
N GLY A 112 -13.39 -14.67 0.49
CA GLY A 112 -13.54 -14.20 1.87
C GLY A 112 -12.21 -13.96 2.57
N PRO A 113 -11.32 -14.98 2.68
CA PRO A 113 -9.94 -14.81 3.12
C PRO A 113 -9.19 -13.69 2.41
N VAL A 114 -9.28 -13.63 1.09
CA VAL A 114 -8.56 -12.65 0.26
C VAL A 114 -9.02 -11.21 0.54
N GLN A 115 -10.32 -10.98 0.62
CA GLN A 115 -10.89 -9.66 0.94
C GLN A 115 -10.46 -9.18 2.33
N ARG A 116 -10.58 -10.05 3.35
CA ARG A 116 -10.17 -9.70 4.72
C ARG A 116 -8.67 -9.42 4.82
N CYS A 117 -7.85 -10.29 4.22
CA CYS A 117 -6.41 -10.11 4.20
C CYS A 117 -6.00 -8.78 3.54
N CYS A 118 -6.61 -8.41 2.41
CA CYS A 118 -6.34 -7.14 1.76
C CYS A 118 -6.67 -5.94 2.65
N SER A 119 -7.81 -6.00 3.36
CA SER A 119 -8.23 -4.96 4.30
C SER A 119 -7.28 -4.85 5.50
N ASP A 120 -6.98 -5.97 6.15
CA ASP A 120 -6.17 -6.01 7.37
C ASP A 120 -4.69 -5.70 7.08
N LEU A 121 -4.22 -6.04 5.88
CA LEU A 121 -2.92 -5.60 5.37
C LEU A 121 -2.90 -4.09 5.18
N LEU A 122 -3.89 -3.49 4.53
CA LEU A 122 -3.96 -2.03 4.38
C LEU A 122 -3.94 -1.32 5.74
N GLU A 123 -4.73 -1.81 6.71
CA GLU A 123 -4.74 -1.25 8.07
C GLU A 123 -3.40 -1.43 8.77
N SER A 124 -2.75 -2.57 8.62
CA SER A 124 -1.39 -2.79 9.15
C SER A 124 -0.38 -1.82 8.54
N LEU A 125 -0.44 -1.56 7.22
CA LEU A 125 0.43 -0.60 6.56
C LEU A 125 0.21 0.82 7.09
N LYS A 126 -1.05 1.23 7.26
CA LYS A 126 -1.36 2.55 7.83
C LYS A 126 -0.76 2.75 9.22
N HIS A 127 -0.81 1.74 10.09
CA HIS A 127 -0.41 1.88 11.49
C HIS A 127 1.07 1.55 11.76
N LYS A 128 1.67 0.65 10.97
CA LYS A 128 2.98 0.07 11.27
C LYS A 128 4.06 0.42 10.25
N ALA A 129 3.70 0.95 9.07
CA ALA A 129 4.71 1.32 8.09
C ALA A 129 5.42 2.63 8.50
N PRO A 130 6.76 2.69 8.44
CA PRO A 130 7.54 3.86 8.85
C PRO A 130 7.54 4.94 7.76
N PHE A 131 6.36 5.48 7.46
CA PHE A 131 6.20 6.63 6.57
C PHE A 131 5.95 7.90 7.38
N TRP A 132 6.69 8.95 7.07
CA TRP A 132 6.45 10.29 7.62
C TRP A 132 5.75 11.14 6.57
N LYS A 133 4.61 11.73 6.96
CA LYS A 133 3.72 12.48 6.06
C LYS A 133 3.76 13.96 6.40
N ARG A 134 3.86 14.78 5.37
CA ARG A 134 3.74 16.24 5.46
C ARG A 134 2.74 16.73 4.43
N GLU A 135 1.74 17.47 4.86
CA GLU A 135 0.76 18.10 3.97
C GLU A 135 1.19 19.53 3.65
N TRP A 136 1.06 19.92 2.39
CA TRP A 136 1.36 21.27 1.91
C TRP A 136 0.06 21.99 1.55
N SER A 137 -0.12 23.19 2.11
CA SER A 137 -1.26 24.07 1.80
C SER A 137 -0.85 25.53 1.98
N GLY A 138 -1.17 26.39 1.02
CA GLY A 138 -0.79 27.81 1.04
C GLY A 138 0.72 28.01 1.09
N GLY A 139 1.51 27.10 0.50
CA GLY A 139 2.97 27.11 0.59
C GLY A 139 3.56 26.69 1.95
N VAL A 140 2.73 26.32 2.93
CA VAL A 140 3.17 25.87 4.27
C VAL A 140 3.09 24.35 4.37
N GLY A 141 4.16 23.72 4.85
CA GLY A 141 4.25 22.27 5.06
C GLY A 141 4.07 21.89 6.53
N THR A 142 3.01 21.13 6.83
CA THR A 142 2.69 20.66 8.19
C THR A 142 2.89 19.15 8.30
N TRP A 143 3.72 18.72 9.26
CA TRP A 143 3.91 17.29 9.55
C TRP A 143 2.71 16.71 10.27
N LEU A 144 2.25 15.54 9.82
CA LEU A 144 1.15 14.83 10.45
C LEU A 144 1.66 14.02 11.64
N ALA A 145 1.06 14.23 12.81
CA ALA A 145 1.39 13.50 14.03
C ALA A 145 0.76 12.10 14.09
N ALA A 146 -0.31 11.87 13.31
CA ALA A 146 -1.04 10.62 13.27
C ALA A 146 -1.54 10.31 11.85
N ASN A 147 -1.87 9.04 11.61
CA ASN A 147 -2.55 8.63 10.39
C ASN A 147 -4.04 8.96 10.47
N THR A 148 -4.68 9.21 9.33
CA THR A 148 -6.14 9.39 9.28
C THR A 148 -6.82 8.11 9.81
N PRO A 149 -7.65 8.21 10.87
CA PRO A 149 -8.49 7.10 11.31
C PRO A 149 -9.50 6.73 10.22
N LEU A 150 -10.05 5.51 10.27
CA LEU A 150 -11.17 5.11 9.41
C LEU A 150 -12.44 5.90 9.73
#